data_AF-A0A285HXP3-F1
#
_entry.id   AF-A0A285HXP3-F1
#
_cell.length_a   1.000
_cell.length_b   1.000
_cell.length_c   1.000
_cell.angle_alpha   90.00
_cell.angle_beta   90.00
_cell.angle_gamma   90.00
#
_symmetry.space_group_name_H-M   'P 1'
#
loop_
_entity.id
_entity.type
_entity.pdbx_description
1 polymer ?
#
loop_
_entity_poly.entity_id
_entity_poly.type
_entity_poly.pdbx_seq_one_letter_code
_entity_poly.pdbx_strand_id
1 'polypeptide(L)' 'MWDQPVVTVRARGGSAKSRSCLDKVISDFNGLTATTDLKVVPGAADIEVYFGTESRFRAIEPHYVSGNDGFFYL' A
#
# COMPACT_ATOMS: atom_id res chain seq x y z
N MET A 1 5.18 -11.43 8.78
CA MET A 1 4.16 -12.12 7.95
C MET A 1 2.82 -11.80 8.59
N TRP A 2 1.78 -11.47 7.82
CA TRP A 2 0.48 -11.15 8.39
C TRP A 2 -0.23 -12.45 8.80
N ASP A 3 -0.84 -12.46 9.98
CA ASP A 3 -1.58 -13.63 10.49
C ASP A 3 -3.05 -13.62 10.03
N GLN A 4 -3.49 -12.53 9.42
CA GLN A 4 -4.86 -12.34 8.97
C GLN A 4 -5.08 -12.97 7.59
N PRO A 5 -6.23 -13.62 7.35
CA PRO A 5 -6.55 -14.20 6.05
C PRO A 5 -6.82 -13.13 4.98
N VAL A 6 -7.23 -11.93 5.39
CA VAL A 6 -7.41 -10.79 4.49
C VAL A 6 -6.77 -9.56 5.12
N VAL A 7 -5.92 -8.90 4.36
CA VAL A 7 -5.26 -7.65 4.74
C VAL A 7 -5.81 -6.55 3.83
N THR A 8 -6.32 -5.50 4.45
CA THR A 8 -7.01 -4.42 3.73
C THR A 8 -6.03 -3.35 3.27
N VAL A 9 -6.25 -2.81 2.07
CA VAL A 9 -5.41 -1.79 1.44
C VAL A 9 -6.26 -0.57 1.13
N ARG A 10 -5.83 0.62 1.53
CA ARG A 10 -6.41 1.88 1.06
C ARG A 10 -5.39 2.63 0.21
N ALA A 11 -5.78 2.95 -1.02
CA ALA A 11 -5.01 3.82 -1.90
C ALA A 11 -5.47 5.28 -1.80
N ARG A 12 -4.53 6.20 -1.60
CA ARG A 12 -4.75 7.65 -1.56
C ARG A 12 -4.04 8.33 -2.71
N GLY A 13 -4.76 9.24 -3.38
CA GLY A 13 -4.28 9.90 -4.58
C GLY A 13 -4.24 8.97 -5.80
N GLY A 14 -3.26 9.22 -6.67
CA GLY A 14 -2.96 8.40 -7.85
C GLY A 14 -3.87 8.66 -9.05
N SER A 15 -3.33 8.40 -10.23
CA SER A 15 -4.10 8.39 -11.48
C SER A 15 -4.88 7.08 -11.62
N ALA A 16 -5.82 7.02 -12.58
CA ALA A 16 -6.48 5.76 -12.94
C ALA A 16 -5.46 4.66 -13.33
N LYS A 17 -4.37 5.04 -14.01
CA LYS A 17 -3.29 4.12 -14.38
C LYS A 17 -2.54 3.58 -13.15
N SER A 18 -2.24 4.44 -12.18
CA SER A 18 -1.58 4.04 -10.92
C SER A 18 -2.46 3.07 -10.13
N ARG A 19 -3.77 3.31 -10.09
CA ARG A 19 -4.74 2.43 -9.43
C ARG A 19 -4.85 1.08 -10.12
N SER A 20 -5.00 1.07 -11.44
CA SER A 20 -5.02 -0.18 -12.22
C SER A 20 -3.73 -0.99 -12.06
N CYS A 21 -2.58 -0.33 -11.91
CA CYS A 21 -1.32 -1.00 -11.58
C CYS A 21 -1.38 -1.67 -10.20
N LEU A 22 -1.86 -0.95 -9.17
CA LEU A 22 -2.03 -1.50 -7.82
C LEU A 22 -3.00 -2.69 -7.82
N ASP A 23 -4.13 -2.59 -8.53
CA ASP A 23 -5.10 -3.67 -8.65
C ASP A 23 -4.46 -4.93 -9.26
N LYS A 24 -3.59 -4.75 -10.27
CA LYS A 24 -2.82 -5.85 -10.85
C LYS A 24 -1.84 -6.46 -9.85
N VAL A 25 -1.08 -5.65 -9.12
CA VAL A 25 -0.14 -6.13 -8.10
C VAL A 25 -0.88 -6.94 -7.01
N ILE A 26 -2.04 -6.46 -6.58
CA ILE A 26 -2.89 -7.17 -5.61
C ILE A 26 -3.39 -8.49 -6.19
N SER A 27 -3.85 -8.49 -7.44
CA SER A 27 -4.30 -9.72 -8.12
C SER A 27 -3.17 -10.74 -8.25
N ASP A 28 -1.98 -10.30 -8.62
CA ASP A 28 -0.80 -11.16 -8.77
C ASP A 28 -0.37 -11.72 -7.39
N PHE A 29 -0.38 -10.89 -6.34
CA PHE A 29 -0.11 -11.33 -4.97
C PHE A 29 -1.08 -12.42 -4.51
N ASN A 30 -2.39 -12.17 -4.62
CA ASN A 30 -3.43 -13.12 -4.19
C ASN A 30 -3.38 -14.43 -4.98
N GLY A 31 -2.92 -14.40 -6.24
CA GLY A 31 -2.71 -15.60 -7.04
C GLY A 31 -1.51 -16.45 -6.59
N LEU A 32 -0.56 -15.86 -5.86
CA LEU A 32 0.66 -16.52 -5.39
C LEU A 32 0.58 -16.94 -3.92
N THR A 33 -0.28 -16.31 -3.13
CA THR A 33 -0.42 -16.59 -1.70
C THR A 33 -1.58 -17.54 -1.42
N ALA A 34 -1.33 -18.56 -0.60
CA ALA A 34 -2.36 -19.53 -0.21
C ALA A 34 -3.14 -19.14 1.06
N THR A 35 -2.58 -18.24 1.88
CA THR A 35 -3.04 -18.00 3.25
C THR A 35 -3.55 -16.59 3.49
N THR A 36 -3.28 -15.66 2.58
CA THR A 36 -3.55 -14.24 2.78
C THR A 36 -3.91 -13.58 1.47
N ASP A 37 -5.02 -12.87 1.47
CA ASP A 37 -5.45 -12.01 0.36
C ASP A 37 -5.28 -10.53 0.73
N LEU A 38 -4.98 -9.72 -0.28
CA LEU A 38 -5.09 -8.26 -0.22
C LEU A 38 -6.44 -7.81 -0.79
N LYS A 39 -7.07 -6.85 -0.13
CA LYS A 39 -8.36 -6.28 -0.56
C LYS A 39 -8.37 -4.76 -0.48
N VAL A 40 -8.65 -4.09 -1.61
CA VAL A 40 -8.80 -2.64 -1.62
C VAL A 40 -10.11 -2.23 -0.94
N VAL A 41 -10.05 -1.28 -0.01
CA VAL A 41 -11.21 -0.73 0.71
C VAL A 41 -11.21 0.80 0.67
N PRO A 42 -12.39 1.46 0.70
CA PRO A 42 -12.47 2.93 0.72
C PRO A 42 -12.20 3.52 2.13
N GLY A 43 -12.31 2.70 3.17
CA GLY A 43 -12.24 3.09 4.59
C GLY A 43 -10.85 2.96 5.21
N ALA A 44 -10.78 2.92 6.54
CA ALA A 44 -9.54 2.58 7.23
C ALA A 44 -9.05 1.19 6.76
N ALA A 45 -7.73 1.05 6.63
CA ALA A 45 -7.11 -0.14 6.10
C ALA A 45 -5.83 -0.49 6.88
N ASP A 46 -5.41 -1.75 6.80
CA ASP A 46 -4.17 -2.25 7.41
C ASP A 46 -2.93 -1.67 6.71
N ILE A 47 -3.03 -1.46 5.39
CA ILE A 47 -1.99 -0.85 4.56
C ILE A 47 -2.54 0.42 3.92
N GLU A 48 -1.84 1.53 4.14
CA GLU A 48 -2.08 2.78 3.43
C GLU A 48 -1.05 2.98 2.32
N VAL A 49 -1.51 3.05 1.07
CA VAL A 49 -0.68 3.32 -0.11
C VAL A 49 -0.93 4.75 -0.57
N TYR A 50 0.12 5.57 -0.63
CA TYR A 50 0.03 6.96 -1.04
C TYR A 50 0.70 7.18 -2.39
N PHE A 51 -0.07 7.65 -3.38
CA PHE A 51 0.45 8.12 -4.65
C PHE A 51 0.46 9.65 -4.65
N GLY A 52 1.66 10.23 -4.59
CA GLY A 52 1.82 11.68 -4.56
C GLY A 52 3.26 12.11 -4.87
N THR A 53 3.49 13.41 -4.89
CA THR A 53 4.85 13.97 -4.99
C THR A 53 5.62 13.71 -3.70
N GLU A 54 6.93 13.47 -3.82
CA GLU A 54 7.82 13.22 -2.68
C GLU A 54 7.75 14.32 -1.62
N SER A 55 7.54 15.58 -2.03
CA SER A 55 7.36 16.73 -1.15
C SER A 55 6.25 16.56 -0.10
N ARG A 56 5.30 15.63 -0.31
CA ARG A 56 4.20 15.34 0.62
C ARG A 56 4.50 14.21 1.59
N PHE A 57 5.57 13.45 1.39
CA PHE A 57 5.78 12.20 2.10
C PHE A 57 6.08 12.44 3.59
N ARG A 58 6.86 13.47 3.93
CA ARG A 58 7.09 13.86 5.34
C ARG A 58 5.83 14.33 6.09
N ALA A 59 4.81 14.80 5.37
CA ALA A 59 3.52 15.15 5.99
C ALA A 59 2.65 13.92 6.25
N ILE A 60 2.95 12.79 5.59
CA ILE A 60 2.25 11.51 5.75
C ILE A 60 2.98 10.65 6.80
N GLU A 61 4.29 10.52 6.66
CA GLU A 61 5.18 9.81 7.58
C GLU A 61 6.32 10.77 7.99
N PRO A 62 6.27 11.36 9.20
CA PRO A 62 7.27 12.32 9.68
C PRO A 62 8.72 11.81 9.62
N HIS A 63 8.92 10.50 9.74
CA HIS A 63 10.23 9.86 9.70
C HIS A 63 10.68 9.47 8.28
N TYR A 64 9.98 9.93 7.24
CA TYR A 64 10.37 9.66 5.86
C TYR A 64 11.77 10.19 5.52
N VAL A 65 12.58 9.32 4.88
CA VAL A 65 13.91 9.63 4.34
C VAL A 65 13.87 9.38 2.83
N SER A 66 14.25 10.40 2.05
CA SER A 66 14.30 10.31 0.58
C SER A 66 15.27 9.21 0.12
N GLY A 67 14.89 8.47 -0.92
CA GLY A 67 15.69 7.37 -1.47
C GLY A 67 15.76 6.13 -0.59
N ASN A 68 14.99 6.06 0.51
CA ASN A 68 14.87 4.87 1.33
C ASN A 68 13.68 4.02 0.86
N ASP A 69 13.96 2.78 0.44
CA ASP A 69 12.97 1.78 0.03
C ASP A 69 12.42 0.94 1.21
N GLY A 70 12.78 1.27 2.46
CA GLY A 70 12.56 0.43 3.66
C GLY A 70 11.60 0.96 4.74
N PHE A 71 11.50 0.18 5.84
CA PHE A 71 10.58 0.40 6.97
C PHE A 71 10.88 1.68 7.76
N PHE A 72 9.88 2.54 7.94
CA PHE A 72 9.98 3.79 8.70
C PHE A 72 9.82 3.60 10.21
N TYR A 73 10.10 2.42 10.76
CA TYR A 73 9.99 2.16 12.20
C TYR A 73 10.97 1.06 12.58
N LEU A 74 11.86 1.36 13.53
CA LEU A 74 12.53 0.37 14.40
C LEU A 74 11.85 0.43 15.76
#